data_AF-A0A077R2C6-F1
#
_entry.id   AF-A0A077R2C6-F1
#
_cell.length_a   1.000
_cell.length_b   1.000
_cell.length_c   1.000
_cell.angle_alpha   90.00
_cell.angle_beta   90.00
_cell.angle_gamma   90.00
#
_symmetry.space_group_name_H-M   'P 1'
#
loop_
_entity.id
_entity.type
_entity.pdbx_description
1 polymer ?
#
loop_
_entity_poly.entity_id
_entity_poly.type
_entity_poly.pdbx_seq_one_letter_code
_entity_poly.pdbx_strand_id
1 'polypeptide(L)'
;MDRLLNVQTLLSLGYVASMIFTAHLSSLYLLPSTCSRKTRFIFLWLAFDCICHLTLEASFLYLSVQSRTVNASSSFFGYLWQEYAAADARWATADPTLVSMEWITVSLAGPLAGWCAWLMAKGEATYHYWVVVLSAAELYGGWMTFAPEWLTGSKGLKTDDWLLLWVYLIIMNLVWVVIPAYLMVDSYLYMAPSLRLSTVVDTTVAPKITPKPTKATTTKTSNLAPQPSSITTTIISTRGLSASAYLLLLTAIFLYIMPNASAALSTVVPKYDPQGTTTVFPAIRNESLLTSLGRTIQPLLIPLFLISFSLVVGAIQVVDKALRRVRKTNRIRRRKLLSELNIDEKTSTRRTMIGFFHPYCNAGGGGERVLYQAICFHLDFDPNCIIVIYTG
;
A
#
# COMPACT_ATOMS: atom_id res chain seq x y z
N MET A 1 -12.16 -6.69 -38.72
CA MET A 1 -11.82 -8.09 -38.36
C MET A 1 -10.63 -8.39 -39.25
N ASP A 2 -9.37 -8.34 -38.78
CA ASP A 2 -8.81 -9.23 -37.76
C ASP A 2 -7.60 -8.58 -37.06
N ARG A 3 -7.78 -7.92 -35.91
CA ARG A 3 -6.69 -7.91 -34.92
C ARG A 3 -6.79 -9.25 -34.19
N LEU A 4 -6.23 -10.29 -34.81
CA LEU A 4 -5.99 -11.57 -34.16
C LEU A 4 -5.23 -11.31 -32.85
N LEU A 5 -5.49 -12.13 -31.83
CA LEU A 5 -4.67 -12.23 -30.62
C LEU A 5 -3.23 -12.56 -31.04
N ASN A 6 -2.46 -11.52 -31.39
CA ASN A 6 -1.08 -11.66 -31.79
C ASN A 6 -0.21 -11.79 -30.53
N VAL A 7 1.06 -12.11 -30.73
CA VAL A 7 1.98 -12.33 -29.61
C VAL A 7 2.07 -11.11 -28.69
N GLN A 8 2.04 -9.89 -29.25
CA GLN A 8 2.09 -8.65 -28.47
C GLN A 8 0.83 -8.44 -27.62
N THR A 9 -0.36 -8.69 -28.18
CA THR A 9 -1.63 -8.67 -27.45
C THR A 9 -1.64 -9.73 -26.34
N LEU A 10 -1.17 -10.95 -26.62
CA LEU A 10 -1.05 -12.03 -25.63
C LEU A 10 -0.10 -11.68 -24.48
N LEU A 11 1.06 -11.07 -24.79
CA LEU A 11 2.01 -10.61 -23.78
C LEU A 11 1.44 -9.45 -22.95
N SER A 12 0.74 -8.51 -23.58
CA SER A 12 0.06 -7.40 -22.90
C SER A 12 -0.99 -7.89 -21.90
N LEU A 13 -1.96 -8.68 -22.38
CA LEU A 13 -3.01 -9.22 -21.53
C LEU A 13 -2.47 -10.20 -20.48
N GLY A 14 -1.46 -11.00 -20.85
CA GLY A 14 -0.77 -11.91 -19.93
C GLY A 14 -0.03 -11.18 -18.82
N TYR A 15 0.59 -10.03 -19.12
CA TYR A 15 1.22 -9.20 -18.10
C TYR A 15 0.20 -8.63 -17.12
N VAL A 16 -0.93 -8.10 -17.61
CA VAL A 16 -2.03 -7.63 -16.74
C VAL A 16 -2.57 -8.77 -15.86
N ALA A 17 -2.78 -9.96 -16.44
CA ALA A 17 -3.20 -11.15 -15.68
C ALA A 17 -2.18 -11.53 -14.60
N SER A 18 -0.88 -11.42 -14.89
CA SER A 18 0.19 -11.67 -13.90
C SER A 18 0.19 -10.68 -12.73
N MET A 19 -0.17 -9.42 -12.98
CA MET A 19 -0.34 -8.40 -11.93
C MET A 19 -1.50 -8.76 -11.00
N ILE A 20 -2.66 -9.12 -11.59
CA ILE A 20 -3.85 -9.56 -10.84
C ILE A 20 -3.53 -10.82 -10.02
N PHE A 21 -2.82 -11.78 -10.61
CA PHE A 21 -2.42 -13.00 -9.93
C PHE A 21 -1.49 -12.71 -8.75
N THR A 22 -0.50 -11.83 -8.94
CA THR A 22 0.41 -11.38 -7.87
C THR A 22 -0.35 -10.69 -6.73
N ALA A 23 -1.32 -9.83 -7.06
CA ALA A 23 -2.20 -9.18 -6.08
C ALA A 23 -3.06 -10.21 -5.33
N HIS A 24 -3.57 -11.22 -6.03
CA HIS A 24 -4.33 -12.31 -5.42
C HIS A 24 -3.48 -13.12 -4.44
N LEU A 25 -2.28 -13.56 -4.84
CA LEU A 25 -1.34 -14.27 -3.96
C LEU A 25 -0.98 -13.42 -2.74
N SER A 26 -0.73 -12.13 -2.93
CA SER A 26 -0.46 -11.18 -1.85
C SER A 26 -1.63 -11.13 -0.85
N SER A 27 -2.88 -11.17 -1.35
CA SER A 27 -4.07 -11.21 -0.49
C SER A 27 -4.15 -12.51 0.33
N LEU A 28 -3.73 -13.65 -0.23
CA LEU A 28 -3.71 -14.94 0.46
C LEU A 28 -2.63 -14.99 1.55
N TYR A 29 -1.48 -14.36 1.29
CA TYR A 29 -0.33 -14.37 2.20
C TYR A 29 -0.43 -13.32 3.32
N LEU A 30 -0.89 -12.11 3.02
CA LEU A 30 -0.85 -10.97 3.93
C LEU A 30 -2.13 -10.79 4.76
N LEU A 31 -3.27 -11.33 4.32
CA LEU A 31 -4.52 -11.28 5.07
C LEU A 31 -4.84 -12.61 5.77
N PRO A 32 -5.39 -12.57 7.00
CA PRO A 32 -5.95 -13.75 7.65
C PRO A 32 -6.99 -14.48 6.77
N SER A 33 -7.02 -15.81 6.84
CA SER A 33 -8.03 -16.63 6.15
C SER A 33 -9.46 -16.31 6.59
N THR A 34 -9.63 -15.77 7.80
CA THR A 34 -10.91 -15.35 8.39
C THR A 34 -11.44 -14.01 7.87
N CYS A 35 -10.66 -13.26 7.06
CA CYS A 35 -11.10 -11.98 6.52
C CYS A 35 -12.33 -12.12 5.61
N SER A 36 -13.21 -11.12 5.67
CA SER A 36 -14.39 -11.06 4.80
C SER A 36 -14.00 -11.01 3.32
N ARG A 37 -14.89 -11.51 2.44
CA ARG A 37 -14.71 -11.44 0.98
C ARG A 37 -14.52 -9.99 0.51
N LYS A 38 -15.26 -9.06 1.10
CA LYS A 38 -15.15 -7.62 0.84
C LYS A 38 -13.74 -7.10 1.15
N THR A 39 -13.22 -7.38 2.35
CA THR A 39 -11.86 -6.99 2.75
C THR A 39 -10.81 -7.54 1.79
N ARG A 40 -10.97 -8.80 1.37
CA ARG A 40 -10.05 -9.46 0.44
C ARG A 40 -10.12 -8.84 -0.95
N PHE A 41 -11.30 -8.51 -1.43
CA PHE A 41 -11.51 -7.81 -2.71
C PHE A 41 -10.86 -6.42 -2.72
N ILE A 42 -11.12 -5.60 -1.69
CA ILE A 42 -10.55 -4.25 -1.58
C ILE A 42 -9.02 -4.33 -1.50
N PHE A 43 -8.48 -5.23 -0.69
CA PHE A 43 -7.03 -5.42 -0.61
C PHE A 43 -6.43 -5.85 -1.95
N LEU A 44 -7.08 -6.79 -2.66
CA LEU A 44 -6.61 -7.24 -3.97
C LEU A 44 -6.56 -6.08 -4.96
N TRP A 45 -7.59 -5.23 -4.99
CA TRP A 45 -7.57 -4.02 -5.81
C TRP A 45 -6.38 -3.12 -5.45
N LEU A 46 -6.24 -2.73 -4.19
CA LEU A 46 -5.16 -1.83 -3.76
C LEU A 46 -3.75 -2.41 -4.02
N ALA A 47 -3.60 -3.73 -3.94
CA ALA A 47 -2.37 -4.40 -4.30
C ALA A 47 -2.12 -4.41 -5.82
N PHE A 48 -3.16 -4.71 -6.62
CA PHE A 48 -3.09 -4.65 -8.09
C PHE A 48 -2.76 -3.24 -8.57
N ASP A 49 -3.44 -2.25 -8.00
CA ASP A 49 -3.31 -0.82 -8.26
C ASP A 49 -1.88 -0.31 -7.97
N CYS A 50 -1.35 -0.64 -6.79
CA CYS A 50 0.06 -0.41 -6.45
C CYS A 50 1.03 -1.04 -7.47
N ILE A 51 0.79 -2.29 -7.88
CA ILE A 51 1.64 -2.97 -8.86
C ILE A 51 1.54 -2.26 -10.22
N CYS A 52 0.33 -1.95 -10.69
CA CYS A 52 0.09 -1.27 -11.97
C CYS A 52 0.85 0.06 -12.04
N HIS A 53 0.66 0.91 -11.04
CA HIS A 53 1.34 2.20 -10.95
C HIS A 53 2.88 2.05 -10.91
N LEU A 54 3.40 1.14 -10.09
CA LEU A 54 4.85 1.03 -9.87
C LEU A 54 5.59 0.23 -10.94
N THR A 55 4.90 -0.56 -11.76
CA THR A 55 5.56 -1.37 -12.80
C THR A 55 5.12 -0.99 -14.21
N LEU A 56 3.81 -0.94 -14.49
CA LEU A 56 3.31 -0.64 -15.82
C LEU A 56 3.44 0.86 -16.12
N GLU A 57 2.84 1.71 -15.32
CA GLU A 57 2.86 3.17 -15.49
C GLU A 57 4.25 3.77 -15.29
N ALA A 58 4.99 3.29 -14.29
CA ALA A 58 6.40 3.68 -14.11
C ALA A 58 7.24 3.42 -15.36
N SER A 59 6.96 2.35 -16.10
CA SER A 59 7.66 2.06 -17.36
C SER A 59 7.25 3.02 -18.48
N PHE A 60 5.97 3.44 -18.56
CA PHE A 60 5.55 4.49 -19.50
C PHE A 60 6.26 5.80 -19.19
N LEU A 61 6.28 6.20 -17.92
CA LEU A 61 6.90 7.43 -17.47
C LEU A 61 8.39 7.44 -17.84
N TYR A 62 9.11 6.35 -17.56
CA TYR A 62 10.51 6.20 -17.97
C TYR A 62 10.68 6.32 -19.50
N LEU A 63 9.81 5.65 -20.27
CA LEU A 63 9.86 5.66 -21.74
C LEU A 63 9.39 6.98 -22.36
N SER A 64 8.85 7.91 -21.57
CA SER A 64 8.24 9.15 -22.04
C SER A 64 8.91 10.42 -21.48
N VAL A 65 10.08 10.29 -20.85
CA VAL A 65 10.89 11.42 -20.37
C VAL A 65 12.26 11.41 -21.02
N GLN A 66 12.91 12.59 -21.05
CA GLN A 66 14.25 12.78 -21.62
C GLN A 66 14.32 12.40 -23.12
N SER A 67 13.28 12.76 -23.88
CA SER A 67 13.16 12.53 -25.33
C SER A 67 13.15 11.07 -25.77
N ARG A 68 12.87 10.19 -24.82
CA ARG A 68 12.39 8.83 -25.11
C ARG A 68 10.92 8.89 -25.49
N THR A 69 10.51 7.96 -26.34
CA THR A 69 9.11 7.69 -26.63
C THR A 69 8.88 6.19 -26.61
N VAL A 70 7.65 5.78 -26.31
CA VAL A 70 7.22 4.38 -26.38
C VAL A 70 7.45 3.80 -27.78
N ASN A 71 7.17 4.58 -28.83
CA ASN A 71 7.35 4.15 -30.21
C ASN A 71 8.81 3.95 -30.63
N ALA A 72 9.77 4.59 -29.96
CA ALA A 72 11.19 4.39 -30.22
C ALA A 72 11.77 3.22 -29.40
N SER A 73 10.98 2.64 -28.50
CA SER A 73 11.43 1.56 -27.62
C SER A 73 11.24 0.18 -28.23
N SER A 74 12.27 -0.64 -28.18
CA SER A 74 12.21 -2.08 -28.46
C SER A 74 12.24 -2.93 -27.19
N SER A 75 12.00 -2.33 -26.02
CA SER A 75 11.99 -3.05 -24.74
C SER A 75 10.68 -3.81 -24.55
N PHE A 76 10.66 -4.80 -23.65
CA PHE A 76 9.44 -5.51 -23.26
C PHE A 76 8.28 -4.56 -22.93
N PHE A 77 8.51 -3.58 -22.05
CA PHE A 77 7.50 -2.57 -21.71
C PHE A 77 7.18 -1.61 -22.86
N GLY A 78 8.14 -1.36 -23.76
CA GLY A 78 7.89 -0.64 -25.01
C GLY A 78 6.81 -1.33 -25.85
N TYR A 79 6.92 -2.65 -26.01
CA TYR A 79 5.90 -3.44 -26.71
C TYR A 79 4.54 -3.42 -26.00
N LEU A 80 4.49 -3.52 -24.67
CA LEU A 80 3.21 -3.43 -23.95
C LEU A 80 2.54 -2.07 -24.15
N TRP A 81 3.30 -0.99 -24.09
CA TRP A 81 2.76 0.35 -24.28
C TRP A 81 2.42 0.66 -25.74
N GLN A 82 3.14 0.10 -26.71
CA GLN A 82 2.76 0.18 -28.13
C GLN A 82 1.43 -0.54 -28.40
N GLU A 83 1.14 -1.62 -27.67
CA GLU A 83 -0.14 -2.33 -27.76
C GLU A 83 -1.29 -1.41 -27.29
N TYR A 84 -1.13 -0.79 -26.12
CA TYR A 84 -2.11 0.17 -25.59
C TYR A 84 -2.21 1.43 -26.46
N ALA A 85 -1.08 1.90 -27.00
CA ALA A 85 -1.01 3.06 -27.88
C ALA A 85 -1.75 2.87 -29.20
N ALA A 86 -2.02 1.62 -29.60
CA ALA A 86 -2.91 1.35 -30.71
C ALA A 86 -4.36 1.76 -30.41
N ALA A 87 -4.77 1.72 -29.15
CA ALA A 87 -6.08 2.17 -28.68
C ALA A 87 -6.10 3.69 -28.42
N ASP A 88 -5.01 4.24 -27.87
CA ASP A 88 -4.83 5.67 -27.62
C ASP A 88 -3.42 6.13 -28.04
N ALA A 89 -3.33 6.74 -29.22
CA ALA A 89 -2.06 7.10 -29.87
C ALA A 89 -1.18 8.06 -29.06
N ARG A 90 -1.74 8.77 -28.06
CA ARG A 90 -1.00 9.72 -27.22
C ARG A 90 0.00 9.03 -26.31
N TRP A 91 -0.27 7.78 -25.92
CA TRP A 91 0.64 6.94 -25.13
C TRP A 91 1.90 6.55 -25.91
N ALA A 92 1.92 6.79 -27.22
CA ALA A 92 3.04 6.44 -28.09
C ALA A 92 4.15 7.51 -28.11
N THR A 93 3.82 8.79 -27.89
CA THR A 93 4.68 9.94 -28.22
C THR A 93 4.95 10.89 -27.04
N ALA A 94 4.88 10.40 -25.79
CA ALA A 94 5.16 11.18 -24.60
C ALA A 94 4.28 12.45 -24.49
N ASP A 95 2.97 12.29 -24.67
CA ASP A 95 2.01 13.40 -24.55
C ASP A 95 2.17 14.13 -23.20
N PRO A 96 2.33 15.47 -23.18
CA PRO A 96 2.60 16.21 -21.95
C PRO A 96 1.52 16.07 -20.89
N THR A 97 0.25 15.91 -21.27
CA THR A 97 -0.86 15.77 -20.32
C THR A 97 -0.77 14.42 -19.62
N LEU A 98 -0.62 13.35 -20.42
CA LEU A 98 -0.48 11.99 -19.89
C LEU A 98 0.79 11.87 -19.04
N VAL A 99 1.94 12.31 -19.55
CA VAL A 99 3.20 12.24 -18.80
C VAL A 99 3.13 13.01 -17.48
N SER A 100 2.51 14.20 -17.46
CA SER A 100 2.37 14.99 -16.22
C SER A 100 1.48 14.32 -15.18
N MET A 101 0.41 13.65 -15.62
CA MET A 101 -0.46 12.90 -14.74
C MET A 101 0.24 11.63 -14.21
N GLU A 102 0.95 10.92 -15.08
CA GLU A 102 1.63 9.68 -14.75
C GLU A 102 2.79 9.88 -13.76
N TRP A 103 3.38 11.08 -13.73
CA TRP A 103 4.27 11.47 -12.63
C TRP A 103 3.60 11.35 -11.25
N ILE A 104 2.35 11.78 -11.14
CA ILE A 104 1.58 11.76 -9.89
C ILE A 104 1.12 10.34 -9.57
N THR A 105 0.63 9.59 -10.55
CA THR A 105 0.15 8.22 -10.32
C THR A 105 1.31 7.32 -9.85
N VAL A 106 2.47 7.41 -10.49
CA VAL A 106 3.65 6.61 -10.14
C VAL A 106 4.26 7.04 -8.80
N SER A 107 4.43 8.34 -8.56
CA SER A 107 5.15 8.83 -7.37
C SER A 107 4.29 8.94 -6.11
N LEU A 108 2.97 9.13 -6.27
CA LEU A 108 2.03 9.30 -5.15
C LEU A 108 0.99 8.19 -5.09
N ALA A 109 0.24 7.93 -6.16
CA ALA A 109 -0.89 6.99 -6.10
C ALA A 109 -0.43 5.55 -5.83
N GLY A 110 0.54 5.02 -6.59
CA GLY A 110 1.09 3.68 -6.40
C GLY A 110 1.58 3.40 -4.97
N PRO A 111 2.48 4.24 -4.42
CA PRO A 111 2.92 4.11 -3.02
C PRO A 111 1.77 4.23 -2.02
N LEU A 112 0.79 5.12 -2.26
CA LEU A 112 -0.37 5.31 -1.40
C LEU A 112 -1.32 4.10 -1.43
N ALA A 113 -1.52 3.46 -2.58
CA ALA A 113 -2.27 2.22 -2.74
C ALA A 113 -1.61 1.09 -1.93
N GLY A 114 -0.29 0.93 -2.06
CA GLY A 114 0.49 -0.02 -1.26
C GLY A 114 0.41 0.27 0.24
N TRP A 115 0.44 1.54 0.64
CA TRP A 115 0.25 1.97 2.03
C TRP A 115 -1.14 1.63 2.56
N CYS A 116 -2.20 1.85 1.77
CA CYS A 116 -3.57 1.48 2.13
C CYS A 116 -3.70 -0.04 2.32
N ALA A 117 -3.16 -0.84 1.38
CA ALA A 117 -3.14 -2.30 1.49
C ALA A 117 -2.40 -2.76 2.77
N TRP A 118 -1.26 -2.13 3.08
CA TRP A 118 -0.51 -2.41 4.30
C TRP A 118 -1.29 -2.08 5.59
N LEU A 119 -1.96 -0.93 5.65
CA LEU A 119 -2.82 -0.56 6.78
C LEU A 119 -3.94 -1.59 6.98
N MET A 120 -4.57 -2.05 5.89
CA MET A 120 -5.57 -3.12 5.94
C MET A 120 -4.99 -4.43 6.49
N ALA A 121 -3.80 -4.85 6.04
CA ALA A 121 -3.12 -6.04 6.56
C ALA A 121 -2.70 -5.93 8.04
N LYS A 122 -2.64 -4.70 8.57
CA LYS A 122 -2.46 -4.43 10.00
C LYS A 122 -3.76 -4.33 10.78
N GLY A 123 -4.90 -4.27 10.11
CA GLY A 123 -6.21 -4.03 10.74
C GLY A 123 -6.38 -2.59 11.21
N GLU A 124 -5.68 -1.65 10.57
CA GLU A 124 -5.75 -0.22 10.90
C GLU A 124 -6.86 0.44 10.08
N ALA A 125 -7.90 0.94 10.77
CA ALA A 125 -9.05 1.58 10.13
C ALA A 125 -8.72 2.93 9.48
N THR A 126 -7.53 3.49 9.76
CA THR A 126 -7.04 4.74 9.15
C THR A 126 -6.87 4.63 7.64
N TYR A 127 -6.83 3.41 7.07
CA TYR A 127 -6.81 3.22 5.62
C TYR A 127 -8.01 3.89 4.93
N HIS A 128 -9.17 3.98 5.59
CA HIS A 128 -10.38 4.59 5.05
C HIS A 128 -10.18 6.07 4.66
N TYR A 129 -9.36 6.81 5.41
CA TYR A 129 -9.02 8.18 5.04
C TYR A 129 -8.13 8.20 3.78
N TRP A 130 -7.06 7.40 3.81
CA TRP A 130 -6.06 7.38 2.74
C TRP A 130 -6.62 6.85 1.41
N VAL A 131 -7.52 5.87 1.46
CA VAL A 131 -8.15 5.34 0.24
C VAL A 131 -9.12 6.36 -0.38
N VAL A 132 -9.77 7.22 0.42
CA VAL A 132 -10.57 8.32 -0.13
C VAL A 132 -9.68 9.34 -0.86
N VAL A 133 -8.52 9.66 -0.30
CA VAL A 133 -7.53 10.56 -0.94
C VAL A 133 -7.02 9.95 -2.25
N LEU A 134 -6.63 8.68 -2.22
CA LEU A 134 -6.18 7.92 -3.39
C LEU A 134 -7.25 7.89 -4.47
N SER A 135 -8.46 7.44 -4.14
CA SER A 135 -9.56 7.29 -5.10
C SER A 135 -10.01 8.62 -5.70
N ALA A 136 -9.97 9.71 -4.95
CA ALA A 136 -10.24 11.03 -5.51
C ALA A 136 -9.18 11.44 -6.55
N ALA A 137 -7.90 11.15 -6.29
CA ALA A 137 -6.81 11.41 -7.24
C ALA A 137 -6.93 10.54 -8.50
N GLU A 138 -7.27 9.26 -8.37
CA GLU A 138 -7.48 8.34 -9.50
C GLU A 138 -8.65 8.75 -10.38
N LEU A 139 -9.79 9.12 -9.78
CA LEU A 139 -10.96 9.61 -10.54
C LEU A 139 -10.64 10.92 -11.28
N TYR A 140 -9.90 11.81 -10.63
CA TYR A 140 -9.44 13.04 -11.28
C TYR A 140 -8.43 12.75 -12.40
N GLY A 141 -7.49 11.83 -12.18
CA GLY A 141 -6.54 11.38 -13.20
C GLY A 141 -7.27 10.79 -14.41
N GLY A 142 -8.17 9.83 -14.20
CA GLY A 142 -8.99 9.25 -15.27
C GLY A 142 -9.79 10.31 -16.04
N TRP A 143 -10.33 11.32 -15.35
CA TRP A 143 -10.96 12.47 -16.02
C TRP A 143 -9.96 13.25 -16.89
N MET A 144 -8.76 13.53 -16.38
CA MET A 144 -7.71 14.24 -17.12
C MET A 144 -7.14 13.43 -18.29
N THR A 145 -7.22 12.11 -18.28
CA THR A 145 -6.86 11.25 -19.43
C THR A 145 -7.80 11.47 -20.62
N PHE A 146 -9.12 11.52 -20.36
CA PHE A 146 -10.14 11.48 -21.41
C PHE A 146 -10.78 12.82 -21.72
N ALA A 147 -10.92 13.73 -20.75
CA ALA A 147 -11.61 15.00 -20.97
C ALA A 147 -10.90 15.90 -22.00
N PRO A 148 -9.56 16.11 -21.96
CA PRO A 148 -8.86 16.89 -22.99
C PRO A 148 -9.03 16.30 -24.39
N GLU A 149 -9.03 14.97 -24.48
CA GLU A 149 -9.20 14.24 -25.73
C GLU A 149 -10.60 14.41 -26.30
N TRP A 150 -11.62 14.23 -25.44
CA TRP A 150 -13.01 14.46 -25.80
C TRP A 150 -13.26 15.90 -26.28
N LEU A 151 -12.69 16.89 -25.58
CA LEU A 151 -12.79 18.30 -25.94
C LEU A 151 -12.10 18.64 -27.27
N THR A 152 -11.14 17.83 -27.72
CA THR A 152 -10.40 18.02 -28.98
C THR A 152 -10.85 17.08 -30.11
N GLY A 153 -11.94 16.34 -29.90
CA GLY A 153 -12.58 15.50 -30.91
C GLY A 153 -12.09 14.06 -30.95
N SER A 154 -11.44 13.58 -29.89
CA SER A 154 -11.00 12.19 -29.72
C SER A 154 -10.11 11.63 -30.83
N LYS A 155 -9.24 12.48 -31.39
CA LYS A 155 -8.37 12.17 -32.54
C LYS A 155 -7.33 11.08 -32.26
N GLY A 156 -6.89 10.94 -31.01
CA GLY A 156 -5.96 9.92 -30.56
C GLY A 156 -6.60 8.57 -30.27
N LEU A 157 -7.93 8.51 -30.11
CA LEU A 157 -8.65 7.29 -29.71
C LEU A 157 -9.09 6.46 -30.92
N LYS A 158 -8.82 5.17 -30.86
CA LYS A 158 -9.22 4.20 -31.89
C LYS A 158 -10.56 3.56 -31.54
N THR A 159 -11.63 4.04 -32.17
CA THR A 159 -13.02 3.63 -31.86
C THR A 159 -13.66 2.68 -32.87
N ASP A 160 -12.97 2.38 -33.97
CA ASP A 160 -13.43 1.53 -35.07
C ASP A 160 -13.02 0.05 -34.92
N ASP A 161 -12.10 -0.26 -34.00
CA ASP A 161 -11.71 -1.62 -33.66
C ASP A 161 -12.39 -2.08 -32.36
N TRP A 162 -13.06 -3.25 -32.40
CA TRP A 162 -13.83 -3.75 -31.26
C TRP A 162 -12.97 -4.01 -30.02
N LEU A 163 -11.78 -4.62 -30.18
CA LEU A 163 -10.91 -4.97 -29.06
C LEU A 163 -10.37 -3.70 -28.42
N LEU A 164 -9.91 -2.75 -29.24
CA LEU A 164 -9.35 -1.49 -28.75
C LEU A 164 -10.41 -0.61 -28.10
N LEU A 165 -11.60 -0.52 -28.69
CA LEU A 165 -12.68 0.24 -28.09
C LEU A 165 -13.17 -0.41 -26.79
N TRP A 166 -13.64 -1.67 -26.85
CA TRP A 166 -14.38 -2.23 -25.72
C TRP A 166 -13.47 -2.73 -24.61
N VAL A 167 -12.36 -3.38 -24.93
CA VAL A 167 -11.47 -3.93 -23.91
C VAL A 167 -10.49 -2.87 -23.41
N TYR A 168 -9.73 -2.26 -24.31
CA TYR A 168 -8.68 -1.32 -23.92
C TYR A 168 -9.21 0.06 -23.48
N LEU A 169 -10.13 0.67 -24.24
CA LEU A 169 -10.65 2.00 -23.88
C LEU A 169 -11.77 1.93 -22.85
N ILE A 170 -12.79 1.09 -23.04
CA ILE A 170 -13.95 1.08 -22.14
C ILE A 170 -13.67 0.26 -20.88
N ILE A 171 -13.48 -1.06 -20.97
CA ILE A 171 -13.42 -1.94 -19.80
C ILE A 171 -12.24 -1.57 -18.89
N MET A 172 -11.03 -1.49 -19.45
CA MET A 172 -9.85 -1.19 -18.65
C MET A 172 -10.01 0.14 -17.94
N ASN A 173 -10.43 1.23 -18.59
CA ASN A 173 -10.54 2.51 -17.88
C ASN A 173 -11.75 2.61 -16.94
N LEU A 174 -12.89 1.97 -17.26
CA LEU A 174 -14.08 2.02 -16.42
C LEU A 174 -13.86 1.36 -15.06
N VAL A 175 -12.96 0.37 -14.97
CA VAL A 175 -12.57 -0.26 -13.70
C VAL A 175 -11.92 0.77 -12.75
N TRP A 176 -11.10 1.68 -13.27
CA TRP A 176 -10.49 2.80 -12.52
C TRP A 176 -11.48 3.93 -12.22
N VAL A 177 -12.74 3.82 -12.65
CA VAL A 177 -13.82 4.72 -12.22
C VAL A 177 -14.68 4.04 -11.16
N VAL A 178 -15.15 2.83 -11.47
CA VAL A 178 -16.13 2.12 -10.64
C VAL A 178 -15.53 1.69 -9.31
N ILE A 179 -14.31 1.16 -9.30
CA ILE A 179 -13.71 0.66 -8.05
C ILE A 179 -13.32 1.82 -7.13
N PRO A 180 -12.65 2.88 -7.58
CA PRO A 180 -12.37 4.04 -6.73
C PRO A 180 -13.64 4.70 -6.18
N ALA A 181 -14.69 4.86 -6.99
CA ALA A 181 -15.98 5.36 -6.52
C ALA A 181 -16.60 4.45 -5.44
N TYR A 182 -16.54 3.12 -5.64
CA TYR A 182 -16.96 2.15 -4.62
C TYR A 182 -16.18 2.31 -3.31
N LEU A 183 -14.85 2.46 -3.38
CA LEU A 183 -13.99 2.62 -2.19
C LEU A 183 -14.28 3.91 -1.42
N MET A 184 -14.60 5.00 -2.12
CA MET A 184 -15.03 6.25 -1.50
C MET A 184 -16.36 6.09 -0.77
N VAL A 185 -17.35 5.47 -1.41
CA VAL A 185 -18.65 5.19 -0.78
C VAL A 185 -18.46 4.26 0.43
N ASP A 186 -17.67 3.20 0.28
CA ASP A 186 -17.43 2.25 1.35
C ASP A 186 -16.80 2.91 2.59
N SER A 187 -15.79 3.75 2.34
CA SER A 187 -15.10 4.47 3.40
C SER A 187 -15.95 5.55 4.03
N TYR A 188 -16.76 6.26 3.24
CA TYR A 188 -17.72 7.22 3.76
C TYR A 188 -18.76 6.55 4.68
N LEU A 189 -19.28 5.39 4.28
CA LEU A 189 -20.24 4.62 5.08
C LEU A 189 -19.64 4.10 6.39
N TYR A 190 -18.32 3.90 6.46
CA TYR A 190 -17.63 3.58 7.71
C TYR A 190 -17.35 4.83 8.55
N MET A 191 -16.78 5.88 7.94
CA MET A 191 -16.29 7.08 8.64
C MET A 191 -17.43 7.95 9.17
N ALA A 192 -18.47 8.21 8.38
CA ALA A 192 -19.53 9.14 8.77
C ALA A 192 -20.30 8.68 10.03
N PRO A 193 -20.75 7.41 10.16
CA PRO A 193 -21.33 6.91 11.40
C PRO A 193 -20.35 6.91 12.57
N SER A 194 -19.09 6.54 12.33
CA SER A 194 -18.04 6.52 13.37
C SER A 194 -17.79 7.91 13.97
N LEU A 195 -17.80 8.95 13.12
CA LEU A 195 -17.67 10.35 13.57
C LEU A 195 -18.91 10.83 14.32
N ARG A 196 -20.12 10.43 13.89
CA ARG A 196 -21.38 10.79 14.58
C ARG A 196 -21.50 10.14 15.96
N LEU A 197 -20.93 8.95 16.14
CA LEU A 197 -20.90 8.23 17.42
C LEU A 197 -19.69 8.62 18.29
N SER A 198 -18.77 9.41 17.75
CA SER A 198 -17.60 9.87 18.50
C SER A 198 -18.02 10.76 19.66
N THR A 199 -17.43 10.53 20.83
CA THR A 199 -17.58 11.42 22.00
C THR A 199 -16.63 12.62 21.94
N VAL A 200 -15.75 12.67 20.93
CA VAL A 200 -14.84 13.79 20.69
C VAL A 200 -15.65 14.96 20.13
N VAL A 201 -15.63 16.09 20.84
CA VAL A 201 -16.27 17.33 20.38
C VAL A 201 -15.42 17.95 19.28
N ASP A 202 -15.96 17.99 18.06
CA ASP A 202 -15.37 18.76 16.97
C ASP A 202 -15.61 20.25 17.23
N THR A 203 -14.53 21.01 17.37
CA THR A 203 -14.55 22.46 17.61
C THR A 203 -14.40 23.27 16.32
N THR A 204 -14.17 22.60 15.18
CA THR A 204 -13.96 23.25 13.88
C THR A 204 -15.26 23.49 13.12
N VAL A 205 -16.30 22.71 13.40
CA VAL A 205 -17.63 22.86 12.80
C VAL A 205 -18.55 23.59 13.77
N ALA A 206 -19.36 24.53 13.25
CA ALA A 206 -20.30 25.28 14.06
C ALA A 206 -21.21 24.32 14.85
N PRO A 207 -21.43 24.57 16.16
CA PRO A 207 -22.29 23.73 16.96
C PRO A 207 -23.69 23.72 16.36
N LYS A 208 -24.27 22.53 16.23
CA LYS A 208 -25.66 22.38 15.83
C LYS A 208 -26.50 23.09 16.90
N ILE A 209 -27.23 24.13 16.52
CA ILE A 209 -28.17 24.81 17.42
C ILE A 209 -29.23 23.78 17.81
N THR A 210 -29.08 23.13 18.95
CA THR A 210 -30.14 22.34 19.54
C THR A 210 -31.22 23.33 20.01
N PRO A 211 -32.49 23.15 19.61
CA PRO A 211 -33.58 23.91 20.20
C PRO A 211 -33.51 23.77 21.73
N LYS A 212 -33.59 24.88 22.44
CA LYS A 212 -33.68 24.91 23.91
C LYS A 212 -34.74 23.89 24.33
N PRO A 213 -34.45 22.96 25.26
CA PRO A 213 -35.49 22.09 25.78
C PRO A 213 -36.58 22.98 26.38
N THR A 214 -37.78 22.92 25.82
CA THR A 214 -38.97 23.49 26.44
C THR A 214 -39.06 22.91 27.85
N LYS A 215 -39.17 23.76 28.87
CA LYS A 215 -39.25 23.36 30.28
C LYS A 215 -40.33 22.29 30.45
N ALA A 216 -39.93 21.02 30.49
CA ALA A 216 -40.79 19.95 30.94
C ALA A 216 -40.74 19.96 32.46
N THR A 217 -41.94 20.09 33.02
CA THR A 217 -42.29 20.16 34.43
C THR A 217 -41.49 19.20 35.30
N THR A 218 -40.94 19.74 36.39
CA THR A 218 -40.33 19.00 37.50
C THR A 218 -41.27 17.93 38.05
N THR A 219 -40.90 16.66 37.86
CA THR A 219 -41.39 15.57 38.69
C THR A 219 -40.18 14.89 39.33
N LYS A 220 -40.14 14.93 40.66
CA LYS A 220 -39.10 14.29 41.50
C LYS A 220 -39.16 12.77 41.32
N THR A 221 -38.05 12.14 40.98
CA THR A 221 -37.74 10.76 41.40
C THR A 221 -36.23 10.58 41.53
N SER A 222 -35.90 9.64 42.41
CA SER A 222 -34.70 9.46 43.23
C SER A 222 -33.51 8.77 42.55
N ASN A 223 -32.32 9.05 43.12
CA ASN A 223 -31.13 8.19 43.26
C ASN A 223 -30.64 7.38 42.05
N LEU A 224 -29.54 7.83 41.43
CA LEU A 224 -28.54 6.96 40.78
C LEU A 224 -27.14 7.61 40.81
N ALA A 225 -26.14 6.74 40.92
CA ALA A 225 -24.72 6.91 41.28
C ALA A 225 -23.93 8.03 40.57
N PRO A 226 -22.78 8.47 41.15
CA PRO A 226 -21.93 9.48 40.53
C PRO A 226 -21.36 8.98 39.19
N GLN A 227 -21.64 9.74 38.13
CA GLN A 227 -21.07 9.58 36.78
C GLN A 227 -19.54 9.79 36.83
N PRO A 228 -18.72 8.97 36.16
CA PRO A 228 -17.29 9.21 36.09
C PRO A 228 -17.04 10.47 35.25
N SER A 229 -16.24 11.38 35.81
CA SER A 229 -15.77 12.61 35.17
C SER A 229 -15.31 12.37 33.74
N SER A 230 -15.92 13.08 32.77
CA SER A 230 -15.51 13.09 31.37
C SER A 230 -14.09 13.61 31.27
N ILE A 231 -13.13 12.72 31.04
CA ILE A 231 -11.77 13.11 30.69
C ILE A 231 -11.84 13.68 29.27
N THR A 232 -11.97 15.00 29.17
CA THR A 232 -11.75 15.76 27.93
C THR A 232 -10.30 15.56 27.54
N THR A 233 -10.03 14.50 26.78
CA THR A 233 -8.73 14.32 26.14
C THR A 233 -8.73 15.24 24.94
N THR A 234 -8.36 16.50 25.17
CA THR A 234 -7.96 17.40 24.10
C THR A 234 -6.83 16.71 23.36
N ILE A 235 -7.10 16.27 22.12
CA ILE A 235 -6.09 15.67 21.25
C ILE A 235 -5.14 16.81 20.87
N ILE A 236 -4.16 17.09 21.72
CA ILE A 236 -2.98 17.84 21.32
C ILE A 236 -2.26 16.91 20.36
N SER A 237 -2.28 17.29 19.08
CA SER A 237 -1.49 16.68 18.01
C SER A 237 -0.07 16.42 18.50
N THR A 238 0.21 15.19 18.91
CA THR A 238 1.57 14.78 19.22
C THR A 238 2.27 14.63 17.89
N ARG A 239 3.14 15.60 17.60
CA ARG A 239 4.13 15.62 16.52
C ARG A 239 4.56 14.19 16.13
N GLY A 240 3.85 13.61 15.15
CA GLY A 240 4.34 12.47 14.41
C GLY A 240 5.40 12.98 13.46
N LEU A 241 6.48 12.22 13.27
CA LEU A 241 7.46 12.49 12.22
C LEU A 241 6.69 12.82 10.94
N SER A 242 6.84 14.08 10.54
CA SER A 242 5.97 14.74 9.59
C SER A 242 6.07 14.07 8.24
N ALA A 243 4.93 13.96 7.56
CA ALA A 243 4.82 13.65 6.13
C ALA A 243 5.82 14.48 5.27
N SER A 244 6.38 15.56 5.81
CA SER A 244 7.45 16.36 5.21
C SER A 244 8.70 15.58 4.81
N ALA A 245 9.16 14.54 5.53
CA ALA A 245 10.39 13.85 5.10
C ALA A 245 10.17 13.06 3.79
N TYR A 246 9.00 12.43 3.67
CA TYR A 246 8.60 11.71 2.46
C TYR A 246 8.26 12.68 1.33
N LEU A 247 7.57 13.78 1.64
CA LEU A 247 7.27 14.84 0.68
C LEU A 247 8.54 15.53 0.17
N LEU A 248 9.53 15.78 1.03
CA LEU A 248 10.81 16.38 0.66
C LEU A 248 11.65 15.41 -0.17
N LEU A 249 11.64 14.12 0.14
CA LEU A 249 12.29 13.10 -0.67
C LEU A 249 11.64 12.97 -2.06
N LEU A 250 10.31 12.95 -2.12
CA LEU A 250 9.55 12.97 -3.37
C LEU A 250 9.81 14.24 -4.17
N THR A 251 9.88 15.39 -3.51
CA THR A 251 10.21 16.68 -4.14
C THR A 251 11.66 16.68 -4.66
N ALA A 252 12.60 16.10 -3.91
CA ALA A 252 13.99 15.99 -4.35
C ALA A 252 14.15 15.02 -5.54
N ILE A 253 13.44 13.88 -5.54
CA ILE A 253 13.38 12.95 -6.67
C ILE A 253 12.71 13.62 -7.88
N PHE A 254 11.63 14.36 -7.66
CA PHE A 254 10.94 15.15 -8.67
C PHE A 254 11.86 16.19 -9.31
N LEU A 255 12.61 16.95 -8.51
CA LEU A 255 13.58 17.94 -9.00
C LEU A 255 14.81 17.30 -9.65
N TYR A 256 15.23 16.10 -9.22
CA TYR A 256 16.36 15.38 -9.80
C TYR A 256 16.02 14.74 -11.16
N ILE A 257 14.78 14.27 -11.35
CA ILE A 257 14.36 13.62 -12.59
C ILE A 257 13.69 14.62 -13.58
N MET A 258 13.32 15.82 -13.12
CA MET A 258 12.88 16.92 -13.99
C MET A 258 13.88 17.13 -15.14
N PRO A 259 13.45 17.06 -16.41
CA PRO A 259 14.34 17.30 -17.53
C PRO A 259 14.87 18.74 -17.50
N ASN A 260 16.19 18.91 -17.49
CA ASN A 260 16.77 20.18 -17.91
C ASN A 260 16.45 20.38 -19.41
N ALA A 261 16.10 21.62 -19.79
CA ALA A 261 15.50 22.02 -21.08
C ALA A 261 16.23 21.56 -22.36
N SER A 262 17.40 20.92 -22.26
CA SER A 262 18.27 20.56 -23.37
C SER A 262 17.96 19.23 -24.06
N ALA A 263 16.98 18.43 -23.61
CA ALA A 263 16.80 17.09 -24.15
C ALA A 263 15.99 17.01 -25.46
N ALA A 264 15.22 18.03 -25.85
CA ALA A 264 14.24 17.94 -26.94
C ALA A 264 14.86 18.00 -28.35
N LEU A 265 15.50 16.92 -28.81
CA LEU A 265 15.75 16.71 -30.24
C LEU A 265 15.89 15.21 -30.57
N SER A 266 14.77 14.52 -30.82
CA SER A 266 14.77 13.16 -31.37
C SER A 266 13.84 13.09 -32.59
N THR A 267 14.42 13.12 -33.78
CA THR A 267 13.74 12.98 -35.09
C THR A 267 13.40 11.52 -35.45
N VAL A 268 13.10 10.66 -34.47
CA VAL A 268 12.87 9.23 -34.71
C VAL A 268 11.38 9.01 -35.04
N VAL A 269 11.11 8.68 -36.30
CA VAL A 269 9.78 8.32 -36.78
C VAL A 269 9.34 6.95 -36.18
N PRO A 270 8.11 6.83 -35.67
CA PRO A 270 7.57 5.58 -35.12
C PRO A 270 7.57 4.40 -36.08
N LYS A 271 7.79 3.19 -35.58
CA LYS A 271 7.41 1.95 -36.26
C LYS A 271 6.49 1.13 -35.35
N TYR A 272 5.20 1.46 -35.35
CA TYR A 272 4.16 0.52 -34.93
C TYR A 272 4.00 -0.53 -36.03
N ASP A 273 3.99 -1.81 -35.67
CA ASP A 273 3.87 -2.91 -36.62
C ASP A 273 2.46 -3.52 -36.58
N PRO A 274 1.54 -3.03 -37.42
CA PRO A 274 0.17 -3.55 -37.48
C PRO A 274 0.08 -4.99 -38.01
N GLN A 275 1.18 -5.55 -38.54
CA GLN A 275 1.24 -6.88 -39.14
C GLN A 275 1.86 -7.94 -38.20
N GLY A 276 2.40 -7.54 -37.04
CA GLY A 276 2.97 -8.49 -36.06
C GLY A 276 4.23 -9.20 -36.52
N THR A 277 4.98 -8.62 -37.46
CA THR A 277 6.28 -9.10 -37.97
C THR A 277 7.47 -8.78 -37.06
N THR A 278 7.26 -8.01 -35.99
CA THR A 278 8.34 -7.50 -35.15
C THR A 278 8.92 -8.61 -34.26
N THR A 279 10.21 -8.90 -34.45
CA THR A 279 10.95 -9.83 -33.60
C THR A 279 11.32 -9.15 -32.29
N VAL A 280 10.86 -9.74 -31.16
CA VAL A 280 11.07 -9.23 -29.79
C VAL A 280 12.56 -9.06 -29.44
N PHE A 281 13.45 -9.75 -30.16
CA PHE A 281 14.91 -9.61 -30.09
C PHE A 281 15.50 -9.57 -31.50
N PRO A 282 15.68 -8.38 -32.12
CA PRO A 282 16.39 -8.31 -33.38
C PRO A 282 17.87 -8.64 -33.12
N ALA A 283 18.38 -9.69 -33.76
CA ALA A 283 19.80 -10.00 -33.72
C ALA A 283 20.57 -8.90 -34.47
N ILE A 284 21.06 -7.89 -33.75
CA ILE A 284 21.98 -6.91 -34.31
C ILE A 284 23.32 -7.63 -34.51
N ARG A 285 23.68 -7.95 -35.76
CA ARG A 285 25.02 -8.45 -36.07
C ARG A 285 26.02 -7.36 -35.66
N ASN A 286 26.98 -7.74 -34.80
CA ASN A 286 28.12 -6.97 -34.28
C ASN A 286 27.95 -6.23 -32.95
N GLU A 287 26.89 -6.45 -32.15
CA GLU A 287 26.93 -6.00 -30.73
C GLU A 287 27.74 -6.96 -29.86
N SER A 288 28.56 -6.42 -28.94
CA SER A 288 29.28 -7.23 -27.96
C SER A 288 28.28 -7.89 -27.01
N LEU A 289 28.61 -9.10 -26.55
CA LEU A 289 27.75 -9.88 -25.66
C LEU A 289 27.38 -9.09 -24.38
N LEU A 290 28.32 -8.27 -23.86
CA LEU A 290 28.10 -7.39 -22.72
C LEU A 290 27.12 -6.25 -22.99
N THR A 291 27.09 -5.72 -24.21
CA THR A 291 26.18 -4.62 -24.60
C THR A 291 24.74 -5.13 -24.74
N SER A 292 24.57 -6.30 -25.36
CA SER A 292 23.27 -7.00 -25.46
C SER A 292 22.74 -7.42 -24.10
N LEU A 293 23.60 -7.95 -23.22
CA LEU A 293 23.24 -8.24 -21.83
C LEU A 293 22.88 -6.97 -21.07
N GLY A 294 23.66 -5.89 -21.23
CA GLY A 294 23.40 -4.59 -20.62
C GLY A 294 22.02 -4.03 -21.01
N ARG A 295 21.67 -3.99 -22.30
CA ARG A 295 20.35 -3.51 -22.76
C ARG A 295 19.18 -4.35 -22.25
N THR A 296 19.40 -5.65 -22.05
CA THR A 296 18.36 -6.56 -21.57
C THR A 296 18.21 -6.49 -20.04
N ILE A 297 19.33 -6.40 -19.33
CA ILE A 297 19.39 -6.43 -17.86
C ILE A 297 19.05 -5.05 -17.29
N GLN A 298 19.57 -3.95 -17.84
CA GLN A 298 19.41 -2.61 -17.28
C GLN A 298 17.95 -2.15 -17.07
N PRO A 299 16.99 -2.37 -17.99
CA PRO A 299 15.58 -2.06 -17.72
C PRO A 299 14.92 -3.05 -16.75
N LEU A 300 15.53 -4.22 -16.48
CA LEU A 300 15.10 -5.16 -15.46
C LEU A 300 15.72 -4.84 -14.09
N LEU A 301 16.89 -4.18 -14.04
CA LEU A 301 17.56 -3.83 -12.78
C LEU A 301 16.75 -2.87 -11.93
N ILE A 302 16.07 -1.88 -12.53
CA ILE A 302 15.24 -0.94 -11.77
C ILE A 302 14.03 -1.67 -11.16
N PRO A 303 13.20 -2.43 -11.92
CA PRO A 303 12.16 -3.27 -11.35
C PRO A 303 12.67 -4.30 -10.34
N LEU A 304 13.79 -4.99 -10.61
CA LEU A 304 14.37 -5.96 -9.69
C LEU A 304 14.89 -5.30 -8.40
N PHE A 305 15.47 -4.11 -8.50
CA PHE A 305 15.85 -3.29 -7.35
C PHE A 305 14.61 -2.86 -6.57
N LEU A 306 13.56 -2.40 -7.22
CA LEU A 306 12.31 -2.01 -6.56
C LEU A 306 11.61 -3.21 -5.90
N ILE A 307 11.59 -4.38 -6.55
CA ILE A 307 11.06 -5.63 -6.00
C ILE A 307 11.90 -6.08 -4.81
N SER A 308 13.23 -6.13 -4.94
CA SER A 308 14.12 -6.54 -3.85
C SER A 308 14.06 -5.56 -2.67
N PHE A 309 14.03 -4.26 -2.93
CA PHE A 309 13.83 -3.23 -1.91
C PHE A 309 12.47 -3.40 -1.21
N SER A 310 11.39 -3.62 -1.98
CA SER A 310 10.05 -3.88 -1.44
C SER A 310 10.00 -5.15 -0.59
N LEU A 311 10.64 -6.24 -1.03
CA LEU A 311 10.75 -7.48 -0.26
C LEU A 311 11.54 -7.28 1.04
N VAL A 312 12.64 -6.52 1.01
CA VAL A 312 13.43 -6.19 2.20
C VAL A 312 12.62 -5.33 3.17
N VAL A 313 11.96 -4.28 2.69
CA VAL A 313 11.07 -3.46 3.51
C VAL A 313 9.93 -4.29 4.09
N GLY A 314 9.31 -5.16 3.29
CA GLY A 314 8.29 -6.10 3.73
C GLY A 314 8.79 -7.05 4.82
N ALA A 315 9.99 -7.63 4.65
CA ALA A 315 10.62 -8.50 5.64
C ALA A 315 10.88 -7.75 6.96
N ILE A 316 11.43 -6.53 6.89
CA ILE A 316 11.63 -5.67 8.07
C ILE A 316 10.30 -5.39 8.78
N GLN A 317 9.24 -5.10 8.02
CA GLN A 317 7.91 -4.85 8.58
C GLN A 317 7.28 -6.11 9.23
N VAL A 318 7.51 -7.30 8.66
CA VAL A 318 7.08 -8.57 9.24
C VAL A 318 7.80 -8.83 10.56
N VAL A 319 9.13 -8.65 10.58
CA VAL A 319 9.95 -8.79 11.79
C VAL A 319 9.50 -7.79 12.86
N ASP A 320 9.30 -6.53 12.50
CA ASP A 320 8.82 -5.50 13.41
C ASP A 320 7.41 -5.81 13.94
N LYS A 321 6.50 -6.31 13.11
CA LYS A 321 5.16 -6.78 13.54
C LYS A 321 5.28 -7.95 14.52
N ALA A 322 6.14 -8.92 14.25
CA ALA A 322 6.40 -10.06 15.14
C ALA A 322 6.95 -9.57 16.49
N LEU A 323 7.95 -8.68 16.48
CA LEU A 323 8.53 -8.10 17.69
C LEU A 323 7.50 -7.31 18.51
N ARG A 324 6.67 -6.48 17.87
CA ARG A 324 5.59 -5.74 18.56
C ARG A 324 4.55 -6.69 19.16
N ARG A 325 4.18 -7.76 18.45
CA ARG A 325 3.26 -8.80 18.95
C ARG A 325 3.84 -9.48 20.18
N VAL A 326 5.11 -9.89 20.15
CA VAL A 326 5.82 -10.48 21.30
C VAL A 326 5.84 -9.50 22.48
N ARG A 327 6.22 -8.23 22.25
CA ARG A 327 6.21 -7.19 23.31
C ARG A 327 4.82 -6.99 23.93
N LYS A 328 3.77 -6.91 23.12
CA LYS A 328 2.38 -6.77 23.60
C LYS A 328 1.95 -7.98 24.42
N THR A 329 2.24 -9.18 23.91
CA THR A 329 1.89 -10.44 24.57
C THR A 329 2.64 -10.60 25.90
N ASN A 330 3.93 -10.29 25.93
CA ASN A 330 4.75 -10.32 27.14
C ASN A 330 4.25 -9.31 28.18
N ARG A 331 3.83 -8.10 27.77
CA ARG A 331 3.25 -7.11 28.69
C ARG A 331 1.94 -7.59 29.31
N ILE A 332 1.07 -8.25 28.54
CA ILE A 332 -0.19 -8.82 29.04
C ILE A 332 0.10 -9.97 30.01
N ARG A 333 0.97 -10.91 29.62
CA ARG A 333 1.36 -12.06 30.45
C ARG A 333 2.01 -11.62 31.76
N ARG A 334 2.92 -10.63 31.70
CA ARG A 334 3.55 -10.03 32.89
C ARG A 334 2.50 -9.46 33.84
N ARG A 335 1.55 -8.66 33.34
CA ARG A 335 0.49 -8.09 34.17
C ARG A 335 -0.37 -9.16 34.84
N LYS A 336 -0.72 -10.22 34.09
CA LYS A 336 -1.48 -11.36 34.63
C LYS A 336 -0.71 -12.05 35.76
N LEU A 337 0.56 -12.38 35.54
CA LEU A 337 1.40 -13.01 36.55
C LEU A 337 1.55 -12.14 37.81
N LEU A 338 1.80 -10.84 37.64
CA LEU A 338 1.91 -9.91 38.78
C LEU A 338 0.60 -9.81 39.56
N SER A 339 -0.56 -9.81 38.87
CA SER A 339 -1.85 -9.81 39.53
C SER A 339 -2.13 -11.10 40.32
N GLU A 340 -1.70 -12.26 39.82
CA GLU A 340 -1.83 -13.55 40.53
C GLU A 340 -0.98 -13.56 41.81
N LEU A 341 0.12 -12.80 41.85
CA LEU A 341 0.99 -12.62 43.02
C LEU A 341 0.56 -11.47 43.94
N ASN A 342 -0.57 -10.81 43.68
CA ASN A 342 -1.02 -9.59 44.39
C ASN A 342 0.01 -8.44 44.38
N ILE A 343 0.81 -8.32 43.31
CA ILE A 343 1.78 -7.25 43.13
C ILE A 343 1.23 -6.20 42.16
N ASP A 344 1.01 -4.98 42.63
CA ASP A 344 0.63 -3.86 41.77
C ASP A 344 1.87 -3.19 41.14
N GLU A 345 1.97 -3.28 39.82
CA GLU A 345 3.07 -2.76 39.01
C GLU A 345 3.19 -1.22 39.07
N LYS A 346 2.14 -0.50 39.47
CA LYS A 346 2.17 0.98 39.59
C LYS A 346 2.74 1.48 40.90
N THR A 347 2.58 0.71 41.97
CA THR A 347 2.94 1.11 43.34
C THR A 347 4.18 0.37 43.85
N SER A 348 4.47 -0.81 43.30
CA SER A 348 5.64 -1.62 43.68
C SER A 348 6.89 -1.25 42.89
N THR A 349 8.05 -1.41 43.54
CA THR A 349 9.35 -1.38 42.87
C THR A 349 9.42 -2.40 41.74
N ARG A 350 10.12 -2.04 40.65
CA ARG A 350 10.23 -2.88 39.46
C ARG A 350 10.79 -4.26 39.83
N ARG A 351 9.98 -5.30 39.66
CA ARG A 351 10.38 -6.70 39.87
C ARG A 351 11.13 -7.25 38.66
N THR A 352 12.30 -7.84 38.91
CA THR A 352 13.09 -8.61 37.94
C THR A 352 12.50 -10.01 37.82
N MET A 353 12.29 -10.51 36.60
CA MET A 353 11.76 -11.86 36.39
C MET A 353 12.86 -12.75 35.83
N ILE A 354 13.12 -13.88 36.49
CA ILE A 354 14.12 -14.87 36.06
C ILE A 354 13.38 -16.15 35.71
N GLY A 355 13.54 -16.58 34.45
CA GLY A 355 12.94 -17.81 33.95
C GLY A 355 13.94 -18.96 33.97
N PHE A 356 13.63 -20.05 34.68
CA PHE A 356 14.39 -21.31 34.61
C PHE A 356 13.61 -22.31 33.76
N PHE A 357 14.24 -22.85 32.72
CA PHE A 357 13.67 -23.97 31.96
C PHE A 357 14.26 -25.28 32.47
N HIS A 358 13.41 -26.19 32.93
CA HIS A 358 13.78 -27.48 33.47
C HIS A 358 12.99 -28.60 32.76
N PRO A 359 13.52 -29.16 31.66
CA PRO A 359 12.77 -30.03 30.74
C PRO A 359 12.39 -31.41 31.29
N TYR A 360 12.95 -31.85 32.42
CA TYR A 360 12.71 -33.18 32.98
C TYR A 360 12.52 -33.10 34.50
N CYS A 361 11.29 -32.86 34.95
CA CYS A 361 10.98 -32.97 36.37
C CYS A 361 10.74 -34.44 36.72
N ASN A 362 11.39 -34.92 37.78
CA ASN A 362 11.23 -36.27 38.36
C ASN A 362 12.14 -37.37 37.76
N ALA A 363 13.35 -37.02 37.30
CA ALA A 363 14.33 -38.01 36.81
C ALA A 363 15.20 -38.61 37.93
N GLY A 364 15.06 -38.14 39.18
CA GLY A 364 15.87 -38.58 40.31
C GLY A 364 17.35 -38.21 40.20
N GLY A 365 17.71 -37.34 39.24
CA GLY A 365 19.07 -36.86 39.02
C GLY A 365 19.47 -35.73 39.97
N GLY A 366 20.71 -35.23 39.81
CA GLY A 366 21.19 -34.06 40.57
C GLY A 366 20.67 -32.71 40.05
N GLY A 367 19.99 -32.68 38.89
CA GLY A 367 19.57 -31.44 38.22
C GLY A 367 18.58 -30.62 39.04
N GLU A 368 17.66 -31.27 39.75
CA GLU A 368 16.69 -30.63 40.62
C GLU A 368 17.36 -29.94 41.81
N ARG A 369 18.46 -30.51 42.35
CA ARG A 369 19.26 -29.89 43.41
C ARG A 369 20.01 -28.66 42.91
N VAL A 370 20.53 -28.71 41.69
CA VAL A 370 21.21 -27.57 41.06
C VAL A 370 20.21 -26.44 40.79
N LEU A 371 19.02 -26.76 40.27
CA LEU A 371 17.95 -25.78 40.09
C LEU A 371 17.56 -25.14 41.42
N TYR A 372 17.35 -25.95 42.47
CA TYR A 372 17.01 -25.44 43.79
C TYR A 372 18.08 -24.47 44.32
N GLN A 373 19.36 -24.83 44.21
CA GLN A 373 20.44 -23.97 44.68
C GLN A 373 20.54 -22.65 43.89
N ALA A 374 20.31 -22.69 42.58
CA ALA A 374 20.27 -21.49 41.74
C ALA A 374 19.09 -20.57 42.10
N ILE A 375 17.93 -21.14 42.42
CA ILE A 375 16.75 -20.41 42.87
C ILE A 375 17.04 -19.71 44.20
N CYS A 376 17.57 -20.44 45.20
CA CYS A 376 17.94 -19.87 46.50
C CYS A 376 18.93 -18.72 46.33
N PHE A 377 19.99 -18.91 45.55
CA PHE A 377 20.98 -17.87 45.29
C PHE A 377 20.35 -16.57 44.76
N HIS A 378 19.44 -16.65 43.79
CA HIS A 378 18.81 -15.46 43.22
C HIS A 378 17.82 -14.78 44.16
N LEU A 379 17.08 -15.54 44.97
CA LEU A 379 16.16 -14.98 45.96
C LEU A 379 16.91 -14.33 47.13
N ASP A 380 18.05 -14.90 47.54
CA ASP A 380 18.91 -14.35 48.58
C ASP A 380 19.61 -13.06 48.11
N PHE A 381 20.01 -13.01 46.83
CA PHE A 381 20.69 -11.86 46.23
C PHE A 381 19.75 -10.69 45.92
N ASP A 382 18.55 -10.98 45.38
CA ASP A 382 17.53 -9.98 45.07
C ASP A 382 16.15 -10.45 45.57
N PRO A 383 15.69 -9.99 46.75
CA PRO A 383 14.37 -10.33 47.27
C PRO A 383 13.22 -9.72 46.45
N ASN A 384 13.52 -8.85 45.47
CA ASN A 384 12.55 -8.35 44.49
C ASN A 384 12.48 -9.19 43.21
N CYS A 385 13.22 -10.28 43.15
CA CYS A 385 13.17 -11.26 42.07
C CYS A 385 11.86 -12.06 42.09
N ILE A 386 11.32 -12.33 40.90
CA ILE A 386 10.24 -13.31 40.69
C ILE A 386 10.83 -14.44 39.83
N ILE A 387 10.82 -15.64 40.37
CA ILE A 387 11.32 -16.84 39.69
C ILE A 387 10.16 -17.56 39.02
N VAL A 388 10.29 -17.82 37.72
CA VAL A 388 9.33 -18.57 36.91
C VAL A 388 10.00 -19.85 36.44
N ILE A 389 9.48 -21.00 36.83
CA ILE A 389 10.02 -22.31 36.45
C ILE A 389 9.14 -22.88 35.34
N TYR A 390 9.75 -23.10 34.17
CA TYR A 390 9.13 -23.75 33.03
C TYR A 390 9.53 -25.22 33.06
N THR A 391 8.62 -26.09 33.47
CA THR A 391 8.84 -27.54 33.50
C THR A 391 8.29 -28.18 32.24
N GLY A 392 9.04 -29.14 31.68
CA GLY A 392 8.63 -29.96 30.53
C GLY A 392 7.68 -31.09 30.91
#